data_AF-A0A1B6HNN1-F1
#
_entry.id   AF-A0A1B6HNN1-F1
#
_cell.length_a   1.000
_cell.length_b   1.000
_cell.length_c   1.000
_cell.angle_alpha   90.00
_cell.angle_beta   90.00
_cell.angle_gamma   90.00
#
_symmetry.space_group_name_H-M   'P 1'
#
loop_
_entity.id
_entity.type
_entity.pdbx_description
1 polymer ?
#
loop_
_entity_poly.entity_id
_entity_poly.type
_entity_poly.pdbx_seq_one_letter_code
_entity_poly.pdbx_strand_id
1 'polypeptide(L)'
;LLSIYRVDGTVAISVGGIEIGQGINTKVCQVAAHVLGIPLVYIQVKTSNNLISPNDPFTASSCTTDSVCFAVRKCCEEINSRLTPLRESLGPDVTWPVLTQAAYEAKINLNATYMLLESISYKTLAKV
;
A
#
# COMPACT_ATOMS: atom_id res chain seq x y z
N LEU A 1 2.19 -1.65 -5.12
CA LEU A 1 2.64 -2.82 -4.35
C LEU A 1 3.02 -2.39 -2.93
N LEU A 2 2.55 -3.12 -1.92
CA LEU A 2 2.97 -3.01 -0.53
C LEU A 2 3.49 -4.38 -0.09
N SER A 3 4.70 -4.41 0.49
CA SER A 3 5.32 -5.63 1.03
C SER A 3 5.81 -5.38 2.44
N ILE A 4 5.49 -6.29 3.37
CA ILE A 4 5.97 -6.23 4.75
C ILE A 4 6.96 -7.36 4.99
N TYR A 5 8.14 -7.02 5.50
CA TYR A 5 9.19 -7.98 5.83
C TYR A 5 8.95 -8.55 7.23
N ARG A 6 8.98 -9.89 7.35
CA ARG A 6 8.58 -10.59 8.58
C ARG A 6 9.46 -10.30 9.80
N VAL A 7 10.77 -10.09 9.60
CA VAL A 7 11.77 -10.11 10.68
C VAL A 7 11.82 -8.77 11.41
N ASP A 8 11.83 -7.67 10.67
CA ASP A 8 11.96 -6.30 11.20
C ASP A 8 10.65 -5.51 11.09
N GLY A 9 9.63 -6.05 10.41
CA GLY A 9 8.37 -5.37 10.16
C GLY A 9 8.48 -4.22 9.16
N THR A 10 9.61 -4.04 8.46
CA THR A 10 9.74 -2.95 7.50
C THR A 10 8.73 -3.09 6.36
N VAL A 11 8.11 -1.99 5.98
CA VAL A 11 7.10 -1.90 4.92
C VAL A 11 7.73 -1.21 3.71
N ALA A 12 7.92 -1.96 2.63
CA ALA A 12 8.34 -1.44 1.34
C ALA A 12 7.13 -1.16 0.45
N ILE A 13 7.04 0.06 -0.05
CA ILE A 13 5.94 0.51 -0.92
C ILE A 13 6.51 0.94 -2.27
N SER A 14 5.95 0.41 -3.35
CA SER A 14 6.22 0.87 -4.72
C SER A 14 4.90 1.29 -5.37
N VAL A 15 4.89 2.49 -5.94
CA VAL A 15 3.76 3.07 -6.67
C VAL A 15 4.22 3.49 -8.08
N GLY A 16 3.30 3.63 -9.03
CA GLY A 16 3.65 4.10 -10.38
C GLY A 16 3.79 5.62 -10.50
N GLY A 17 3.23 6.38 -9.56
CA GLY A 17 3.45 7.82 -9.48
C GLY A 17 4.94 8.17 -9.36
N ILE A 18 5.36 9.23 -10.06
CA ILE A 18 6.75 9.67 -10.11
C ILE A 18 6.92 10.91 -9.22
N GLU A 19 7.82 10.81 -8.26
CA GLU A 19 8.21 11.94 -7.42
C GLU A 19 9.11 12.90 -8.20
N ILE A 20 8.67 14.16 -8.31
CA ILE A 20 9.37 15.27 -8.97
C ILE A 20 9.45 16.51 -8.06
N GLY A 21 9.15 16.37 -6.76
CA GLY A 21 9.19 17.44 -5.75
C GLY A 21 7.83 17.79 -5.14
N GLN A 22 6.75 17.16 -5.59
CA GLN A 22 5.38 17.38 -5.10
C GLN A 22 5.08 16.63 -3.80
N GLY A 23 5.95 15.73 -3.36
CA GLY A 23 5.83 15.02 -2.08
C GLY A 23 4.88 13.83 -2.12
N ILE A 24 4.81 13.10 -3.24
CA ILE A 24 4.11 11.80 -3.33
C ILE A 24 4.64 10.84 -2.26
N ASN A 25 5.96 10.70 -2.16
CA ASN A 25 6.56 9.69 -1.29
C ASN A 25 6.23 9.97 0.18
N THR A 26 6.29 11.24 0.58
CA THR A 26 5.94 11.69 1.93
C THR A 26 4.49 11.36 2.28
N LYS A 27 3.55 11.71 1.39
CA LYS A 27 2.12 11.45 1.61
C LYS A 27 1.80 9.96 1.63
N VAL A 28 2.42 9.17 0.75
CA VAL A 28 2.29 7.71 0.75
C VAL A 28 2.73 7.11 2.09
N CYS A 29 3.89 7.52 2.63
CA CYS A 29 4.35 7.07 3.94
C CYS A 29 3.36 7.44 5.05
N GLN A 30 2.85 8.68 5.06
CA GLN A 30 1.89 9.15 6.04
C GLN A 30 0.57 8.36 6.01
N VAL A 31 0.04 8.11 4.81
CA VAL A 31 -1.17 7.31 4.62
C VAL A 31 -0.95 5.87 5.10
N ALA A 32 0.16 5.24 4.71
CA ALA A 32 0.45 3.89 5.14
C ALA A 32 0.62 3.78 6.67
N ALA A 33 1.34 4.73 7.29
CA ALA A 33 1.53 4.79 8.74
C ALA A 33 0.19 4.91 9.48
N HIS A 34 -0.65 5.82 9.00
CA HIS A 34 -1.97 6.06 9.58
C HIS A 34 -2.88 4.84 9.46
N VAL A 35 -2.96 4.22 8.28
CA VAL A 35 -3.87 3.10 8.05
C VAL A 35 -3.39 1.84 8.76
N LEU A 36 -2.09 1.50 8.69
CA LEU A 36 -1.53 0.33 9.39
C LEU A 36 -1.44 0.52 10.92
N GLY A 37 -1.51 1.76 11.39
CA GLY A 37 -1.37 2.10 12.82
C GLY A 37 0.05 1.86 13.34
N ILE A 38 1.07 2.20 12.54
CA ILE A 38 2.49 1.96 12.86
C ILE A 38 3.33 3.24 12.73
N PRO A 39 4.46 3.33 13.44
CA PRO A 39 5.38 4.46 13.29
C PRO A 39 5.95 4.59 11.88
N LEU A 40 6.12 5.83 11.40
CA LEU A 40 6.68 6.15 10.08
C LEU A 40 8.04 5.51 9.81
N VAL A 41 8.85 5.26 10.86
CA VAL A 41 10.19 4.67 10.75
C VAL A 41 10.18 3.27 10.10
N TYR A 42 9.06 2.55 10.17
CA TYR A 42 8.93 1.25 9.52
C TYR A 42 8.68 1.34 8.01
N ILE A 43 8.36 2.51 7.46
CA ILE A 43 7.82 2.63 6.10
C ILE A 43 8.83 3.29 5.19
N GLN A 44 9.08 2.64 4.06
CA GLN A 44 9.95 3.17 3.03
C GLN A 44 9.33 3.02 1.65
N VAL A 45 9.17 4.15 0.95
CA VAL A 45 8.84 4.13 -0.47
C VAL A 45 10.11 3.80 -1.26
N LYS A 46 10.00 2.81 -2.14
CA LYS A 46 11.04 2.40 -3.08
C LYS A 46 10.80 3.10 -4.42
N THR A 47 11.87 3.22 -5.21
CA THR A 47 11.79 3.80 -6.56
C THR A 47 10.71 3.13 -7.40
N SER A 48 9.96 3.93 -8.15
CA SER A 48 8.94 3.46 -9.07
C SER A 48 9.55 2.52 -10.11
N ASN A 49 8.85 1.42 -10.39
CA ASN A 49 9.32 0.37 -11.30
C ASN A 49 8.13 -0.20 -12.09
N ASN A 50 8.23 -0.23 -13.41
CA ASN A 50 7.16 -0.69 -14.31
C ASN A 50 6.87 -2.19 -14.20
N LEU A 51 7.83 -3.00 -13.74
CA LEU A 51 7.60 -4.42 -13.43
C LEU A 51 6.67 -4.60 -12.23
N ILE A 52 6.65 -3.62 -11.31
CA ILE A 52 5.87 -3.65 -10.08
C ILE A 52 4.52 -2.94 -10.25
N SER A 53 4.53 -1.87 -11.06
CA SER A 53 3.41 -0.97 -11.32
C SER A 53 3.13 -0.93 -12.84
N PRO A 54 2.56 -2.01 -13.40
CA PRO A 54 2.22 -2.02 -14.82
C PRO A 54 1.05 -1.07 -15.09
N ASN A 55 0.92 -0.60 -16.33
CA ASN A 55 -0.23 0.19 -16.81
C ASN A 55 -0.51 1.51 -16.06
N ASP A 56 0.39 1.95 -15.17
CA ASP A 56 0.28 3.27 -14.55
C ASP A 56 0.52 4.36 -15.62
N PRO A 57 -0.36 5.39 -15.70
CA PRO A 57 -0.20 6.49 -16.64
C PRO A 57 0.89 7.47 -16.17
N PHE A 58 1.08 8.55 -16.93
CA PHE A 58 2.02 9.61 -16.57
C PHE A 58 1.58 10.38 -15.32
N THR A 59 2.55 10.91 -14.56
CA THR A 59 2.28 11.79 -13.42
C THR A 59 1.87 13.18 -13.90
N ALA A 60 0.59 13.53 -13.78
CA ALA A 60 0.02 14.80 -14.22
C ALA A 60 -1.35 15.07 -13.57
N SER A 61 -2.04 16.10 -14.07
CA SER A 61 -3.43 16.45 -13.75
C SER A 61 -3.69 16.71 -12.26
N SER A 62 -2.64 16.97 -11.47
CA SER A 62 -2.69 17.20 -10.02
C SER A 62 -3.39 16.11 -9.21
N CYS A 63 -3.72 14.96 -9.81
CA CYS A 63 -4.47 13.88 -9.19
C CYS A 63 -3.60 12.68 -8.82
N THR A 64 -2.38 12.57 -9.38
CA THR A 64 -1.51 11.40 -9.19
C THR A 64 -1.29 11.08 -7.73
N THR A 65 -1.00 12.09 -6.90
CA THR A 65 -0.76 11.91 -5.47
C THR A 65 -1.96 11.30 -4.75
N ASP A 66 -3.17 11.76 -5.07
CA ASP A 66 -4.39 11.25 -4.47
C ASP A 66 -4.69 9.82 -4.93
N SER A 67 -4.50 9.54 -6.22
CA SER A 67 -4.66 8.19 -6.80
C SER A 67 -3.72 7.16 -6.15
N VAL A 68 -2.43 7.49 -6.01
CA VAL A 68 -1.47 6.56 -5.40
C VAL A 68 -1.70 6.41 -3.90
N CYS A 69 -2.09 7.47 -3.19
CA CYS A 69 -2.45 7.40 -1.77
C CYS A 69 -3.68 6.52 -1.55
N PHE A 70 -4.68 6.64 -2.43
CA PHE A 70 -5.86 5.78 -2.40
C PHE A 70 -5.49 4.31 -2.62
N ALA A 71 -4.63 4.01 -3.60
CA ALA A 71 -4.16 2.65 -3.85
C ALA A 71 -3.39 2.06 -2.65
N VAL A 72 -2.52 2.85 -2.03
CA VAL A 72 -1.76 2.45 -0.83
C VAL A 72 -2.70 2.21 0.34
N ARG A 73 -3.67 3.09 0.56
CA ARG A 73 -4.70 2.90 1.59
C ARG A 73 -5.44 1.58 1.39
N LYS A 74 -5.83 1.24 0.16
CA LYS A 74 -6.49 -0.05 -0.16
C LYS A 74 -5.61 -1.25 0.17
N CYS A 75 -4.32 -1.20 -0.17
CA CYS A 75 -3.37 -2.24 0.22
C CYS A 75 -3.25 -2.38 1.74
N CYS A 76 -3.21 -1.26 2.47
CA CYS A 76 -3.11 -1.26 3.94
C CYS A 76 -4.39 -1.79 4.60
N GLU A 77 -5.57 -1.39 4.11
CA GLU A 77 -6.87 -1.91 4.57
C GLU A 77 -6.95 -3.44 4.40
N GLU A 78 -6.48 -3.96 3.26
CA GLU A 78 -6.43 -5.40 2.98
C GLU A 78 -5.44 -6.14 3.88
N ILE A 79 -4.25 -5.59 4.12
CA ILE A 79 -3.30 -6.20 5.07
C ILE A 79 -3.86 -6.20 6.49
N ASN A 80 -4.46 -5.09 6.92
CA ASN A 80 -5.07 -5.02 8.25
C ASN A 80 -6.17 -6.06 8.42
N SER A 81 -7.04 -6.26 7.42
CA SER A 81 -8.11 -7.26 7.53
C SER A 81 -7.56 -8.69 7.71
N ARG A 82 -6.41 -8.99 7.07
CA ARG A 82 -5.71 -10.27 7.25
C ARG A 82 -5.05 -10.39 8.63
N LEU A 83 -4.58 -9.28 9.20
CA LEU A 83 -3.92 -9.25 10.50
C LEU A 83 -4.89 -9.13 11.69
N THR A 84 -6.14 -8.72 11.47
CA THR A 84 -7.14 -8.54 12.53
C THR A 84 -7.29 -9.77 13.44
N PRO A 85 -7.50 -11.00 12.92
CA PRO A 85 -7.65 -12.17 13.79
C PRO A 85 -6.42 -12.45 14.64
N LEU A 86 -5.23 -12.13 14.12
CA LEU A 86 -3.97 -12.33 14.82
C LEU A 86 -3.75 -11.26 15.90
N ARG A 87 -4.13 -10.00 15.63
CA ARG A 87 -4.13 -8.93 16.63
C ARG A 87 -5.08 -9.25 17.78
N GLU A 88 -6.25 -9.80 17.49
CA GLU A 88 -7.21 -10.23 18.51
C GLU A 88 -6.67 -11.39 19.35
N SER A 89 -5.99 -12.35 18.74
CA SER A 89 -5.41 -13.50 19.44
C SER A 89 -4.20 -13.15 20.32
N LEU A 90 -3.34 -12.21 19.89
CA LEU A 90 -2.12 -11.82 20.61
C LEU A 90 -2.35 -10.71 21.63
N GLY A 91 -3.47 -10.00 21.52
CA GLY A 91 -3.83 -8.89 22.40
C GLY A 91 -3.40 -7.51 21.89
N PRO A 92 -3.87 -6.44 22.55
CA PRO A 92 -3.70 -5.06 22.08
C PRO A 92 -2.27 -4.53 22.17
N ASP A 93 -1.44 -5.09 23.06
CA ASP A 93 -0.07 -4.62 23.33
C ASP A 93 1.00 -5.25 22.42
N VAL A 94 0.58 -6.04 21.41
CA VAL A 94 1.51 -6.69 20.49
C VAL A 94 2.31 -5.65 19.69
N THR A 95 3.63 -5.73 19.75
CA THR A 95 4.50 -4.87 18.95
C THR A 95 4.43 -5.25 17.47
N TRP A 96 4.65 -4.28 16.59
CA TRP A 96 4.57 -4.51 15.15
C TRP A 96 5.50 -5.64 14.64
N PRO A 97 6.79 -5.71 15.00
CA PRO A 97 7.67 -6.80 14.55
C PRO A 97 7.21 -8.18 15.02
N VAL A 98 6.67 -8.28 16.25
CA VAL A 98 6.12 -9.55 16.78
C VAL A 98 4.88 -9.96 15.99
N LEU A 99 4.00 -9.01 15.66
CA LEU A 99 2.81 -9.27 14.85
C LEU A 99 3.18 -9.76 13.44
N THR A 100 4.19 -9.16 12.79
CA THR A 100 4.61 -9.56 11.43
C THR A 100 5.29 -10.93 11.42
N GLN A 101 6.04 -11.25 12.48
CA GLN A 101 6.65 -12.56 12.65
C GLN A 101 5.58 -13.64 12.88
N ALA A 102 4.62 -13.38 13.76
CA ALA A 102 3.49 -14.29 14.01
C ALA A 102 2.61 -14.47 12.76
N ALA A 103 2.45 -13.42 11.93
CA ALA A 103 1.73 -13.52 10.67
C ALA A 103 2.40 -14.49 9.69
N TYR A 104 3.73 -14.51 9.64
CA TYR A 104 4.48 -15.47 8.84
C TYR A 104 4.32 -16.91 9.34
N GLU A 105 4.33 -17.11 10.66
CA GLU A 105 4.10 -18.42 11.29
C GLU A 105 2.68 -18.93 10.98
N ALA A 106 1.69 -18.04 11.03
CA ALA A 106 0.31 -18.29 10.67
C ALA A 106 0.06 -18.38 9.14
N LYS A 107 1.10 -18.32 8.30
CA LYS A 107 1.02 -18.37 6.83
C LYS A 107 0.13 -17.28 6.21
N ILE A 108 0.04 -16.12 6.86
CA ILE A 108 -0.69 -14.96 6.35
C ILE A 108 0.15 -14.25 5.30
N ASN A 109 -0.46 -13.95 4.15
CA ASN A 109 0.20 -13.19 3.09
C ASN A 109 0.36 -11.71 3.50
N LEU A 110 1.61 -11.25 3.60
CA LEU A 110 2.01 -9.90 3.96
C LEU A 110 2.30 -8.99 2.74
N ASN A 111 1.80 -9.38 1.57
CA ASN A 111 1.91 -8.65 0.32
C ASN A 111 0.53 -8.23 -0.21
N ALA A 112 0.41 -7.01 -0.71
CA ALA A 112 -0.81 -6.52 -1.34
C ALA A 112 -0.52 -5.62 -2.56
N THR A 113 -1.39 -5.71 -3.56
CA THR A 113 -1.35 -4.88 -4.76
C THR A 113 -2.73 -4.32 -5.03
N TYR A 114 -2.79 -3.04 -5.40
CA TYR A 114 -4.02 -2.40 -5.82
C TYR A 114 -3.72 -1.53 -7.04
N MET A 115 -4.57 -1.65 -8.07
CA MET A 115 -4.52 -0.84 -9.27
C MET A 115 -5.86 -0.12 -9.39
N LEU A 116 -5.80 1.21 -9.46
CA LEU A 116 -6.98 2.03 -9.71
C LEU A 116 -7.26 2.02 -11.21
N LEU A 117 -8.33 1.32 -11.61
CA LEU A 117 -8.81 1.33 -12.99
C LEU A 117 -10.09 2.17 -13.05
N GLU A 118 -10.12 3.14 -13.97
CA GLU A 118 -11.37 3.79 -14.33
C GLU A 118 -12.25 2.78 -15.08
N SER A 119 -13.48 2.57 -14.60
CA SER A 119 -14.44 1.76 -15.34
C SER A 119 -14.95 2.56 -16.53
N ILE A 120 -14.47 2.21 -17.73
CA ILE A 120 -15.11 2.68 -18.96
C ILE A 120 -16.47 1.98 -19.03
N SER A 121 -17.55 2.73 -18.78
CA SER A 121 -18.89 2.26 -19.10
C SER A 121 -18.99 2.08 -20.61
N TYR A 122 -19.18 0.83 -21.07
CA TYR A 122 -19.32 0.49 -22.50
C TYR A 122 -20.43 1.26 -23.24
N LYS A 123 -21.31 1.96 -22.52
CA LYS A 123 -22.33 2.85 -23.12
C LYS A 123 -21.75 4.04 -23.87
N THR A 124 -20.51 4.46 -23.60
CA THR A 124 -19.88 5.61 -24.26
C THR A 124 -19.23 5.23 -25.60
N LEU A 125 -18.83 3.97 -25.78
CA LEU A 125 -18.16 3.48 -26.99
C LEU A 125 -19.11 3.23 -28.18
N ALA A 126 -20.42 3.13 -27.93
CA ALA A 126 -21.43 2.90 -28.99
C ALA A 126 -21.94 4.20 -29.65
N LYS A 127 -21.28 5.34 -29.45
CA LYS A 127 -21.67 6.65 -30.00
C LYS A 127 -20.65 7.25 -30.98
N VAL A 128 -19.72 6.45 -31.50
CA VAL A 128 -18.80 6.86 -32.57
C VAL A 128 -19.07 6.02 -33.82
#